data_AF-A0A0K0PRW8-F1
#
_entry.id   AF-A0A0K0PRW8-F1
#
_cell.length_a   1.000
_cell.length_b   1.000
_cell.length_c   1.000
_cell.angle_alpha   90.00
_cell.angle_beta   90.00
_cell.angle_gamma   90.00
#
_symmetry.space_group_name_H-M   'P 1'
#
loop_
_entity.id
_entity.type
_entity.pdbx_description
1 polymer ?
#
loop_
_entity_poly.entity_id
_entity_poly.type
_entity_poly.pdbx_seq_one_letter_code
_entity_poly.pdbx_strand_id
1 'polypeptide(L)'
;IEQVIGEPVYVVGNSLGGFVALYFAACYPHLVKGVTLLNATPFWGFLPNPEKSPRLSKLFPWAGTFPLPPSVRKLTEFVWSKISDPES
;
A
#
# COMPACT_ATOMS: atom_id res chain seq x y z
N ILE A 1 1.30 -15.21 16.94
CA ILE A 1 2.36 -16.15 16.49
C ILE A 1 2.98 -16.81 17.71
N GLU A 2 3.54 -16.05 18.64
CA GLU A 2 4.19 -16.57 19.86
C GLU A 2 3.31 -17.52 20.69
N GLN A 3 2.06 -17.14 20.97
CA GLN A 3 1.19 -17.92 21.86
C GLN A 3 0.69 -19.25 21.28
N VAL A 4 0.65 -19.39 19.96
CA VAL A 4 -0.02 -20.53 19.29
C VAL A 4 0.96 -21.34 18.45
N ILE A 5 1.82 -20.65 17.69
CA ILE A 5 2.79 -21.28 16.78
C ILE A 5 4.13 -21.47 17.49
N GLY A 6 4.53 -20.53 18.35
CA GLY A 6 5.76 -20.62 19.15
C GLY A 6 7.05 -20.43 18.36
N GLU A 7 6.99 -20.25 17.04
CA GLU A 7 8.16 -20.00 16.19
C GLU A 7 7.85 -19.01 15.05
N PRO A 8 8.88 -18.40 14.42
CA PRO A 8 8.68 -17.46 13.32
C PRO A 8 8.04 -18.12 12.09
N VAL A 9 7.26 -17.38 11.30
CA VAL A 9 6.50 -17.94 10.15
C VAL A 9 6.57 -17.08 8.89
N TYR A 10 6.24 -17.67 7.74
CA TYR A 10 5.95 -16.91 6.53
C TYR A 10 4.55 -16.33 6.60
N VAL A 11 4.41 -15.03 6.32
CA VAL A 11 3.13 -14.32 6.37
C VAL A 11 2.68 -14.02 4.95
N VAL A 12 1.50 -14.51 4.57
CA VAL A 12 0.91 -14.25 3.25
C VAL A 12 -0.18 -13.21 3.40
N GLY A 13 -0.01 -12.07 2.72
CA GLY A 13 -0.95 -10.97 2.74
C GLY A 13 -1.53 -10.72 1.35
N ASN A 14 -2.81 -11.04 1.16
CA ASN A 14 -3.52 -10.70 -0.07
C ASN A 14 -4.23 -9.35 0.06
N SER A 15 -4.06 -8.45 -0.92
CA SER A 15 -4.71 -7.13 -0.97
C SER A 15 -4.46 -6.31 0.31
N LEU A 16 -5.50 -5.92 1.07
CA LEU A 16 -5.36 -5.26 2.39
C LEU A 16 -4.55 -6.09 3.38
N GLY A 17 -4.68 -7.42 3.32
CA GLY A 17 -3.86 -8.33 4.10
C GLY A 17 -2.37 -8.16 3.82
N GLY A 18 -2.00 -7.65 2.64
CA GLY A 18 -0.64 -7.24 2.31
C GLY A 18 -0.16 -6.03 3.11
N PHE A 19 -1.01 -5.00 3.29
CA PHE A 19 -0.70 -3.87 4.18
C PHE A 19 -0.55 -4.32 5.63
N VAL A 20 -1.47 -5.16 6.11
CA VAL A 20 -1.42 -5.71 7.48
C VAL A 20 -0.18 -6.59 7.67
N ALA A 21 0.13 -7.45 6.70
CA ALA A 21 1.31 -8.31 6.73
C ALA A 21 2.60 -7.49 6.75
N LEU A 22 2.69 -6.43 5.94
CA LEU A 22 3.83 -5.51 5.93
C LEU A 22 3.97 -4.77 7.25
N TYR A 23 2.87 -4.20 7.76
CA TYR A 23 2.86 -3.49 9.03
C TYR A 23 3.28 -4.41 10.18
N PHE A 24 2.74 -5.63 10.20
CA PHE A 24 3.06 -6.64 11.20
C PHE A 24 4.54 -7.09 11.11
N ALA A 25 5.04 -7.38 9.91
CA ALA A 25 6.44 -7.76 9.71
C ALA A 25 7.42 -6.64 10.08
N ALA A 26 7.04 -5.37 9.84
CA ALA A 26 7.83 -4.22 10.25
C ALA A 26 7.87 -4.04 11.77
N CYS A 27 6.73 -4.24 12.46
CA CYS A 27 6.66 -4.13 13.92
C CYS A 27 7.28 -5.33 14.65
N TYR A 28 7.25 -6.53 14.06
CA TYR A 28 7.65 -7.78 14.72
C TYR A 28 8.54 -8.67 13.82
N PRO A 29 9.72 -8.20 13.39
CA PRO A 29 10.54 -8.91 12.41
C PRO A 29 11.05 -10.27 12.89
N HIS A 30 11.29 -10.44 14.20
CA HIS A 30 11.72 -11.72 14.78
C HIS A 30 10.65 -12.82 14.71
N LEU A 31 9.38 -12.48 14.43
CA LEU A 31 8.28 -13.43 14.29
C LEU A 31 8.00 -13.82 12.83
N VAL A 32 8.70 -13.22 11.86
CA VAL A 32 8.40 -13.37 10.44
C VAL A 32 9.61 -13.87 9.66
N LYS A 33 9.52 -15.08 9.10
CA LYS A 33 10.53 -15.68 8.21
C LYS A 33 10.53 -15.07 6.80
N GLY A 34 9.42 -14.45 6.39
CA GLY A 34 9.26 -13.74 5.12
C GLY A 34 7.81 -13.37 4.84
N VAL A 35 7.58 -12.48 3.87
CA VAL A 35 6.24 -12.01 3.48
C VAL A 35 5.97 -12.28 2.01
N THR A 36 4.79 -12.83 1.69
CA THR A 36 4.31 -12.94 0.31
C THR A 36 3.10 -12.04 0.12
N LEU A 37 3.18 -11.12 -0.85
CA LEU A 37 2.14 -10.16 -1.16
C LEU A 37 1.40 -10.58 -2.42
N LEU A 38 0.10 -10.83 -2.28
CA LEU A 38 -0.76 -11.22 -3.39
C LEU A 38 -1.67 -10.05 -3.71
N ASN A 39 -1.69 -9.59 -4.97
CA ASN A 39 -2.59 -8.50 -5.43
C ASN A 39 -2.59 -7.24 -4.53
N ALA A 40 -1.45 -6.91 -3.91
CA ALA A 40 -1.32 -5.80 -2.96
C ALA A 40 -0.42 -4.70 -3.53
N THR A 41 -1.01 -3.63 -4.05
CA THR A 41 -0.29 -2.45 -4.54
C THR A 41 -0.12 -1.43 -3.41
N PRO A 42 1.11 -0.98 -3.08
CA PRO A 42 1.34 -0.14 -1.91
C PRO A 42 1.09 1.35 -2.16
N PHE A 43 0.14 1.70 -3.03
CA PHE A 43 -0.06 3.11 -3.45
C PHE A 43 -1.03 3.89 -2.53
N TRP A 44 -1.79 3.21 -1.66
CA TRP A 44 -2.91 3.79 -0.89
C TRP A 44 -2.58 4.21 0.53
N GLY A 45 -1.46 3.73 1.08
CA GLY A 45 -1.02 4.07 2.44
C GLY A 45 -0.65 5.55 2.63
N PHE A 46 -0.54 6.31 1.54
CA PHE A 46 -0.19 7.73 1.54
C PHE A 46 -1.39 8.67 1.38
N LEU A 47 -2.58 8.13 1.16
CA LEU A 47 -3.77 8.97 1.05
C LEU A 47 -4.26 9.36 2.45
N PRO A 48 -4.63 10.64 2.65
CA PRO A 48 -5.07 11.11 3.95
C PRO A 48 -6.31 10.32 4.41
N ASN A 49 -6.20 9.72 5.59
CA ASN A 49 -7.27 8.94 6.18
C ASN A 49 -8.48 9.86 6.45
N PRO A 50 -9.67 9.59 5.87
CA PRO A 50 -10.83 10.47 6.01
C PRO A 50 -11.37 10.62 7.44
N GLU A 51 -11.16 9.62 8.30
CA GLU A 51 -11.60 9.64 9.70
C GLU A 51 -10.60 10.39 10.59
N LYS A 52 -9.30 10.15 10.39
CA LYS A 52 -8.24 10.87 11.14
C LYS A 52 -8.02 12.29 10.62
N SER A 53 -8.39 12.59 9.38
CA SER A 53 -8.07 13.87 8.72
C SER A 53 -9.15 14.29 7.69
N PRO A 54 -10.39 14.61 8.12
CA PRO A 54 -11.56 14.83 7.26
C PRO A 54 -11.51 16.08 6.37
N ARG A 55 -10.70 17.08 6.74
CA ARG A 55 -10.49 18.27 5.89
C ARG A 55 -9.46 17.99 4.80
N LEU A 56 -8.41 17.25 5.13
CA LEU A 56 -7.32 16.92 4.21
C LEU A 56 -7.77 15.87 3.17
N SER A 57 -8.62 14.93 3.56
CA SER A 57 -9.22 13.94 2.65
C SER A 57 -10.13 14.56 1.60
N LYS A 58 -10.86 15.65 1.92
CA LYS A 58 -11.72 16.37 0.96
C LYS A 58 -10.95 17.15 -0.11
N LEU A 59 -9.67 17.42 0.12
CA LEU A 59 -8.81 18.13 -0.83
C LEU A 59 -8.10 17.19 -1.81
N PHE A 60 -8.03 15.89 -1.49
CA PHE A 60 -7.46 14.90 -2.40
C PHE A 60 -8.52 14.45 -3.41
N PRO A 61 -8.25 14.54 -4.72
CA PRO A 61 -9.24 14.26 -5.77
C PRO A 61 -9.62 12.77 -5.85
N TRP A 62 -8.93 11.92 -5.08
CA TRP A 62 -9.07 10.48 -5.17
C TRP A 62 -8.58 9.79 -3.90
N ALA A 63 -9.48 9.02 -3.27
CA ALA A 63 -9.21 8.27 -2.04
C ALA A 63 -8.67 6.85 -2.31
N GLY A 64 -8.22 6.60 -3.53
CA GLY A 64 -7.55 5.37 -3.91
C GLY A 64 -8.45 4.22 -4.35
N THR A 65 -9.60 4.58 -4.88
CA THR A 65 -10.64 3.68 -5.35
C THR A 65 -10.47 3.34 -6.84
N PHE A 66 -10.87 2.15 -7.28
CA PHE A 66 -10.92 1.81 -8.71
C PHE A 66 -12.36 1.89 -9.26
N PRO A 67 -12.57 2.26 -10.54
CA PRO A 67 -11.55 2.60 -11.54
C PRO A 67 -10.88 3.95 -11.29
N LEU A 68 -9.62 4.07 -11.70
CA LEU A 68 -8.85 5.32 -11.63
C LEU A 68 -9.59 6.46 -12.33
N PRO A 69 -9.79 7.63 -11.68
CA PRO A 69 -10.34 8.80 -12.35
C PRO A 69 -9.51 9.13 -13.60
N PRO A 70 -10.13 9.48 -14.74
CA PRO A 70 -9.40 9.72 -16.00
C PRO A 70 -8.29 10.77 -15.90
N SER A 71 -8.44 11.77 -15.03
CA SER A 71 -7.42 12.79 -14.76
C SER A 71 -6.22 12.24 -14.00
N VAL A 72 -6.46 11.42 -12.96
CA VAL A 72 -5.41 10.75 -12.18
C VAL A 72 -4.67 9.75 -13.07
N ARG A 73 -5.40 8.97 -13.86
CA ARG A 73 -4.80 8.03 -14.83
C ARG A 73 -3.86 8.76 -15.81
N LYS A 74 -4.34 9.84 -16.43
CA LYS A 74 -3.51 10.63 -17.36
C LYS A 74 -2.30 11.26 -16.67
N LEU A 75 -2.44 11.74 -15.43
CA LEU A 75 -1.31 12.26 -14.66
C LEU A 75 -0.30 11.15 -14.33
N THR A 76 -0.76 9.98 -13.89
CA THR A 76 0.12 8.84 -13.62
C THR A 76 0.83 8.36 -14.88
N GLU A 77 0.14 8.33 -16.03
CA GLU A 77 0.72 7.99 -17.33
C GLU A 77 1.74 9.06 -17.77
N PHE A 78 1.47 10.35 -17.53
CA PHE A 78 2.40 11.44 -17.84
C PHE A 78 3.65 11.41 -16.96
N VAL A 79 3.49 11.23 -15.64
CA VAL A 79 4.62 11.08 -14.71
C VAL A 79 5.42 9.83 -15.05
N TRP A 80 4.75 8.72 -15.34
CA TRP A 80 5.40 7.50 -15.79
C TRP A 80 6.23 7.74 -17.05
N SER A 81 5.67 8.43 -18.05
CA SER A 81 6.35 8.82 -19.28
C SER A 81 7.60 9.67 -19.01
N LYS A 82 7.48 10.71 -18.16
CA LYS A 82 8.61 11.59 -17.78
C LYS A 82 9.71 10.89 -16.99
N ILE A 83 9.36 9.99 -16.07
CA ILE A 83 10.35 9.20 -15.30
C ILE A 83 11.02 8.15 -16.20
N SER A 84 10.32 7.68 -17.23
CA SER A 84 10.83 6.70 -18.18
C SER A 84 11.69 7.32 -19.28
N ASP A 85 11.79 8.65 -19.38
CA ASP A 85 12.60 9.37 -20.38
C ASP A 85 13.88 9.94 -19.74
N PRO A 86 15.07 9.39 -20.06
CA PRO A 86 16.32 9.75 -19.38
C PRO A 86 16.90 11.13 -19.73
N GLU A 87 16.40 11.82 -20.77
CA GLU A 87 16.88 13.17 -21.15
C GLU A 87 15.95 14.31 -20.71
N SER A 88 14.86 13.99 -20.00
CA SER A 88 13.77 14.92 -19.69
C SER A 88 13.85 15.62 -18.32
#